data_AF-A0A9D6IUD1-F1
#
_entry.id   AF-A0A9D6IUD1-F1
#
_cell.length_a   1.000
_cell.length_b   1.000
_cell.length_c   1.000
_cell.angle_alpha   90.00
_cell.angle_beta   90.00
_cell.angle_gamma   90.00
#
_symmetry.space_group_name_H-M   'P 1'
#
loop_
_entity.id
_entity.type
_entity.pdbx_description
1 polymer ?
#
loop_
_entity_poly.entity_id
_entity_poly.type
_entity_poly.pdbx_seq_one_letter_code
_entity_poly.pdbx_strand_id
1 'polypeptide(L)'
;MILPAEIGRANAHDVRIRWRDGGESFYPARELRLACPCALCIEETTGRKLLDPATVAEDVHPTAVNLVGRYAVNFTFSDGHASGIYTFEHLRSIRPASSNAGITSQSTMAEVLEKYPGAKSALFRRYHVGGCSDCGYEPTDTLEAVLRKHNVLDVEEVIRHIERSEELNAKIRIAPKELKKLLDGPKPPRLLDVRTPEEWEIGRIEGATLVDHALSQEIMEKWPKDERIVLYCHVGERSLEAASFLVGHGFSNVLSLDGGIDAWSKEIDQGVPRY
;
A
#
# COMPACT_ATOMS: atom_id res chain seq x y z
N MET A 1 -21.84 -6.49 -26.01
CA MET A 1 -21.52 -7.88 -25.64
C MET A 1 -20.27 -7.85 -24.78
N ILE A 2 -20.33 -8.39 -23.55
CA ILE A 2 -19.19 -8.35 -22.61
C ILE A 2 -18.17 -9.39 -23.06
N LEU A 3 -17.28 -8.98 -23.95
CA LEU A 3 -16.23 -9.82 -24.49
C LEU A 3 -14.87 -9.18 -24.23
N PRO A 4 -13.87 -9.96 -23.81
CA PRO A 4 -12.50 -9.50 -23.77
C PRO A 4 -11.97 -9.29 -25.19
N ALA A 5 -11.21 -8.21 -25.36
CA ALA A 5 -10.30 -8.00 -26.47
C ALA A 5 -8.98 -8.74 -26.23
N GLU A 6 -8.48 -8.69 -24.99
CA GLU A 6 -7.23 -9.32 -24.56
C GLU A 6 -7.35 -9.77 -23.11
N ILE A 7 -6.79 -10.93 -22.79
CA ILE A 7 -6.64 -11.43 -21.42
C ILE A 7 -5.18 -11.78 -21.25
N GLY A 8 -4.55 -11.22 -20.24
CA GLY A 8 -3.14 -11.45 -19.98
C GLY A 8 -2.79 -11.28 -18.51
N ARG A 9 -1.53 -11.52 -18.20
CA ARG A 9 -0.96 -11.17 -16.91
C ARG A 9 -0.63 -9.69 -16.90
N ALA A 10 -1.05 -8.96 -15.87
CA ALA A 10 -0.63 -7.59 -15.62
C ALA A 10 0.81 -7.56 -15.08
N ASN A 11 1.15 -8.54 -14.24
CA ASN A 11 2.48 -8.78 -13.68
C ASN A 11 2.60 -10.27 -13.28
N ALA A 12 3.61 -10.64 -12.49
CA ALA A 12 3.79 -12.04 -12.07
C ALA A 12 2.59 -12.61 -11.28
N HIS A 13 1.82 -11.75 -10.62
CA HIS A 13 0.71 -12.11 -9.75
C HIS A 13 -0.65 -11.76 -10.36
N ASP A 14 -0.83 -10.61 -10.99
CA ASP A 14 -2.18 -10.09 -11.29
C ASP A 14 -2.65 -10.37 -12.73
N VAL A 15 -3.98 -10.41 -12.91
CA VAL A 15 -4.62 -10.60 -14.22
C VAL A 15 -5.17 -9.27 -14.74
N ARG A 16 -4.92 -9.00 -16.03
CA ARG A 16 -5.49 -7.86 -16.76
C ARG A 16 -6.40 -8.34 -17.86
N ILE A 17 -7.58 -7.73 -17.96
CA ILE A 17 -8.55 -7.96 -19.02
C ILE A 17 -8.86 -6.64 -19.70
N ARG A 18 -8.55 -6.54 -20.99
CA ARG A 18 -9.07 -5.48 -21.85
C ARG A 18 -10.37 -5.93 -22.46
N TRP A 19 -11.40 -5.11 -22.36
CA TRP A 19 -12.72 -5.38 -22.88
C TRP A 19 -12.91 -4.71 -24.24
N ARG A 20 -13.72 -5.31 -25.11
CA ARG A 20 -14.03 -4.76 -26.45
C ARG A 20 -14.84 -3.46 -26.40
N ASP A 21 -15.46 -3.16 -25.27
CA ASP A 21 -16.15 -1.89 -25.01
C ASP A 21 -15.18 -0.75 -24.64
N GLY A 22 -13.87 -1.01 -24.67
CA GLY A 22 -12.83 -0.02 -24.37
C GLY A 22 -12.43 0.03 -22.90
N GLY A 23 -13.15 -0.65 -22.00
CA GLY A 23 -12.77 -0.73 -20.59
C GLY A 23 -11.59 -1.67 -20.35
N GLU A 24 -10.85 -1.42 -19.28
CA GLU A 24 -9.87 -2.37 -18.74
C GLU A 24 -10.27 -2.80 -17.33
N SER A 25 -9.89 -4.00 -16.91
CA SER A 25 -10.12 -4.49 -15.56
C SER A 25 -8.91 -5.26 -15.07
N PHE A 26 -8.55 -4.98 -13.83
CA PHE A 26 -7.41 -5.58 -13.16
C PHE A 26 -7.94 -6.39 -11.99
N TYR A 27 -7.40 -7.59 -11.83
CA TYR A 27 -7.80 -8.53 -10.81
C TYR A 27 -6.57 -8.96 -10.02
N PRO A 28 -6.43 -8.52 -8.76
CA PRO A 28 -5.44 -9.07 -7.85
C PRO A 28 -5.65 -10.59 -7.75
N ALA A 29 -4.57 -11.37 -7.90
CA ALA A 29 -4.74 -12.82 -8.01
C ALA A 29 -5.40 -13.46 -6.79
N ARG A 30 -5.06 -12.97 -5.59
CA ARG A 30 -5.66 -13.48 -4.36
C ARG A 30 -7.15 -13.19 -4.30
N GLU A 31 -7.57 -11.98 -4.65
CA GLU A 31 -9.00 -11.64 -4.70
C GLU A 31 -9.74 -12.45 -5.76
N LEU A 32 -9.14 -12.62 -6.94
CA LEU A 32 -9.69 -13.44 -8.01
C LEU A 32 -9.85 -14.91 -7.55
N ARG A 33 -8.87 -15.44 -6.81
CA ARG A 33 -8.90 -16.77 -6.21
C ARG A 33 -9.97 -16.91 -5.14
N LEU A 34 -10.12 -15.91 -4.29
CA LEU A 34 -11.16 -15.83 -3.25
C LEU A 34 -12.57 -15.67 -3.81
N ALA A 35 -12.67 -15.19 -5.05
CA ALA A 35 -13.92 -15.05 -5.80
C ALA A 35 -14.20 -16.24 -6.74
N CYS A 36 -13.53 -17.37 -6.54
CA CYS A 36 -13.71 -18.57 -7.37
C CYS A 36 -15.17 -19.09 -7.33
N PRO A 37 -15.84 -19.24 -8.48
CA PRO A 37 -17.25 -19.64 -8.54
C PRO A 37 -17.46 -21.16 -8.56
N CYS A 38 -16.42 -21.98 -8.35
CA CYS A 38 -16.58 -23.44 -8.42
C CYS A 38 -17.29 -24.01 -7.18
N ALA A 39 -17.88 -25.19 -7.34
CA ALA A 39 -18.60 -25.90 -6.27
C ALA A 39 -17.74 -26.24 -5.03
N LEU A 40 -16.41 -26.20 -5.13
CA LEU A 40 -15.51 -26.35 -3.98
C LEU A 40 -15.36 -25.07 -3.15
N CYS A 41 -15.64 -23.91 -3.73
CA CYS A 41 -15.41 -22.61 -3.13
C CYS A 41 -16.71 -21.89 -2.73
N ILE A 42 -17.83 -22.21 -3.40
CA ILE A 42 -19.13 -21.59 -3.15
C ILE A 42 -20.25 -22.62 -3.32
N GLU A 43 -21.27 -22.56 -2.46
CA GLU A 43 -22.51 -23.30 -2.65
C GLU A 43 -23.38 -22.63 -3.72
N GLU A 44 -23.75 -23.38 -4.76
CA GLU A 44 -24.51 -22.83 -5.91
C GLU A 44 -25.88 -22.25 -5.53
N THR A 45 -26.58 -22.89 -4.59
CA THR A 45 -27.96 -22.53 -4.22
C THR A 45 -28.06 -21.37 -3.25
N THR A 46 -27.08 -21.23 -2.36
CA THR A 46 -27.11 -20.23 -1.28
C THR A 46 -26.14 -19.08 -1.52
N GLY A 47 -25.16 -19.26 -2.42
CA GLY A 47 -24.05 -18.33 -2.60
C GLY A 47 -23.09 -18.30 -1.40
N ARG A 48 -23.21 -19.23 -0.45
CA ARG A 48 -22.36 -19.27 0.74
C ARG A 48 -20.93 -19.63 0.33
N LYS A 49 -19.97 -18.79 0.74
CA LYS A 49 -18.54 -19.09 0.57
C LYS A 49 -18.13 -20.26 1.45
N LEU A 50 -17.63 -21.32 0.83
CA LEU A 50 -17.04 -22.50 1.46
C LEU A 50 -15.53 -22.35 1.65
N LEU A 51 -14.89 -21.55 0.79
CA LEU A 51 -13.47 -21.26 0.87
C LEU A 51 -13.15 -20.41 2.09
N ASP A 52 -12.27 -20.92 2.96
CA ASP A 52 -11.68 -20.16 4.05
C ASP A 52 -10.58 -19.23 3.49
N PRO A 53 -10.72 -17.90 3.59
CA PRO A 53 -9.70 -16.97 3.12
C PRO A 53 -8.32 -17.18 3.74
N ALA A 54 -8.25 -17.66 4.99
CA ALA A 54 -6.98 -17.90 5.68
C ALA A 54 -6.13 -19.00 5.03
N THR A 55 -6.77 -19.90 4.26
CA THR A 55 -6.10 -21.00 3.55
C THR A 55 -5.49 -20.57 2.20
N VAL A 56 -5.81 -19.36 1.73
CA VAL A 56 -5.28 -18.82 0.48
C VAL A 56 -4.08 -17.94 0.78
N ALA A 57 -2.89 -18.38 0.36
CA ALA A 57 -1.64 -17.68 0.54
C ALA A 57 -1.66 -16.26 -0.08
N GLU A 58 -0.96 -15.31 0.54
CA GLU A 58 -0.89 -13.91 0.09
C GLU A 58 -0.19 -13.76 -1.28
N ASP A 59 0.67 -14.70 -1.65
CA ASP A 59 1.45 -14.72 -2.90
C ASP A 59 0.84 -15.61 -3.99
N VAL A 60 -0.39 -16.10 -3.80
CA VAL A 60 -1.10 -16.92 -4.79
C VAL A 60 -1.18 -16.19 -6.13
N HIS A 61 -0.90 -16.90 -7.22
CA HIS A 61 -0.87 -16.32 -8.56
C HIS A 61 -1.32 -17.34 -9.62
N PRO A 62 -1.87 -16.89 -10.76
CA PRO A 62 -2.30 -17.77 -11.83
C PRO A 62 -1.08 -18.29 -12.61
N THR A 63 -0.88 -19.59 -12.61
CA THR A 63 0.14 -20.29 -13.40
C THR A 63 -0.31 -20.54 -14.84
N ALA A 64 -1.61 -20.55 -15.12
CA ALA A 64 -2.16 -20.59 -16.48
C ALA A 64 -3.50 -19.83 -16.59
N VAL A 65 -3.80 -19.33 -17.80
CA VAL A 65 -5.05 -18.65 -18.15
C VAL A 65 -5.59 -19.27 -19.43
N ASN A 66 -6.72 -19.94 -19.34
CA ASN A 66 -7.31 -20.72 -20.43
C ASN A 66 -8.68 -20.16 -20.80
N LEU A 67 -8.90 -19.85 -22.08
CA LEU A 67 -10.24 -19.48 -22.55
C LEU A 67 -11.15 -20.70 -22.56
N VAL A 68 -12.33 -20.56 -21.98
CA VAL A 68 -13.39 -21.57 -21.99
C VAL A 68 -14.48 -21.13 -22.95
N GLY A 69 -14.42 -21.67 -24.17
CA GLY A 69 -15.32 -21.29 -25.25
C GLY A 69 -15.26 -19.78 -25.54
N ARG A 70 -16.43 -19.16 -25.70
CA ARG A 70 -16.57 -17.72 -25.97
C ARG A 70 -17.22 -16.94 -24.82
N TYR A 71 -17.28 -17.52 -23.62
CA TYR A 71 -18.08 -16.96 -22.52
C TYR A 71 -17.35 -16.89 -21.18
N ALA A 72 -16.21 -17.57 -21.02
CA ALA A 72 -15.54 -17.69 -19.74
C ALA A 72 -14.02 -17.86 -19.86
N VAL A 73 -13.37 -17.75 -18.71
CA VAL A 73 -11.95 -18.02 -18.49
C VAL A 73 -11.80 -19.02 -17.35
N ASN A 74 -10.86 -19.93 -17.49
CA ASN A 74 -10.38 -20.77 -16.43
C ASN A 74 -8.97 -20.33 -16.03
N PHE A 75 -8.72 -20.30 -14.72
CA PHE A 75 -7.41 -20.01 -14.16
C PHE A 75 -6.88 -21.25 -13.44
N THR A 76 -5.61 -21.57 -13.68
CA THR A 76 -4.85 -22.49 -12.83
C THR A 76 -4.02 -21.64 -11.88
N PHE A 77 -4.13 -21.87 -10.57
CA PHE A 77 -3.44 -21.11 -9.53
C PHE A 77 -2.25 -21.89 -8.96
N SER A 78 -1.31 -21.16 -8.34
CA SER A 78 -0.11 -21.72 -7.69
C SER A 78 -0.42 -22.58 -6.46
N ASP A 79 -1.60 -22.45 -5.87
CA ASP A 79 -2.11 -23.33 -4.80
C ASP A 79 -2.66 -24.67 -5.33
N GLY A 80 -2.52 -24.93 -6.63
CA GLY A 80 -3.01 -26.12 -7.32
C GLY A 80 -4.48 -26.06 -7.73
N HIS A 81 -5.20 -24.98 -7.41
CA HIS A 81 -6.61 -24.85 -7.76
C HIS A 81 -6.79 -24.55 -9.25
N ALA A 82 -7.66 -25.31 -9.94
CA ALA A 82 -7.85 -25.18 -11.39
C ALA A 82 -9.30 -25.39 -11.88
N SER A 83 -10.27 -25.53 -10.97
CA SER A 83 -11.66 -25.87 -11.33
C SER A 83 -12.57 -24.66 -11.59
N GLY A 84 -12.12 -23.44 -11.28
CA GLY A 84 -12.91 -22.23 -11.43
C GLY A 84 -13.18 -21.88 -12.90
N ILE A 85 -14.45 -21.74 -13.28
CA ILE A 85 -14.87 -21.20 -14.59
C ILE A 85 -15.49 -19.83 -14.36
N TYR A 86 -14.76 -18.78 -14.72
CA TYR A 86 -15.13 -17.39 -14.51
C TYR A 86 -15.79 -16.88 -15.78
N THR A 87 -17.12 -16.76 -15.78
CA THR A 87 -17.83 -16.15 -16.90
C THR A 87 -17.41 -14.68 -17.04
N PHE A 88 -17.49 -14.13 -18.26
CA PHE A 88 -17.16 -12.72 -18.48
C PHE A 88 -18.09 -11.78 -17.70
N GLU A 89 -19.34 -12.18 -17.51
CA GLU A 89 -20.30 -11.49 -16.65
C GLU A 89 -19.90 -11.56 -15.17
N HIS A 90 -19.50 -12.74 -14.68
CA HIS A 90 -18.99 -12.91 -13.33
C HIS A 90 -17.78 -12.01 -13.11
N LEU A 91 -16.77 -12.07 -13.99
CA LEU A 91 -15.58 -11.21 -13.94
C LEU A 91 -15.94 -9.73 -13.89
N ARG A 92 -16.91 -9.28 -14.67
CA ARG A 92 -17.41 -7.89 -14.59
C ARG A 92 -18.07 -7.59 -13.24
N SER A 93 -18.83 -8.52 -12.69
CA SER A 93 -19.51 -8.34 -11.40
C SER A 93 -18.56 -8.34 -10.20
N ILE A 94 -17.49 -9.14 -10.25
CA ILE A 94 -16.43 -9.21 -9.23
C ILE A 94 -15.25 -8.29 -9.56
N ARG A 95 -15.43 -7.36 -10.50
CA ARG A 95 -14.43 -6.34 -10.77
C ARG A 95 -14.12 -5.68 -9.43
N PRO A 96 -12.87 -5.72 -8.95
CA PRO A 96 -12.50 -4.97 -7.74
C PRO A 96 -13.01 -3.56 -7.96
N ALA A 97 -13.71 -3.00 -6.97
CA ALA A 97 -14.05 -1.60 -7.05
C ALA A 97 -12.72 -0.85 -7.23
N SER A 98 -12.50 -0.22 -8.38
CA SER A 98 -11.72 1.02 -8.38
C SER A 98 -12.41 1.83 -7.31
N SER A 99 -11.74 2.03 -6.18
CA SER A 99 -12.41 2.41 -4.94
C SER A 99 -13.38 3.55 -5.24
N ASN A 100 -14.69 3.34 -5.04
CA ASN A 100 -15.72 4.30 -5.46
C ASN A 100 -15.80 5.52 -4.52
N ALA A 101 -14.67 5.79 -3.83
CA ALA A 101 -14.34 6.96 -3.06
C ALA A 101 -12.83 7.23 -3.20
N GLY A 102 -12.22 6.98 -4.37
CA GLY A 102 -10.79 7.18 -4.68
C GLY A 102 -10.49 8.51 -5.37
N ILE A 103 -9.22 8.76 -5.70
CA ILE A 103 -8.81 9.83 -6.64
C ILE A 103 -9.07 9.39 -8.09
N THR A 104 -9.13 10.34 -9.02
CA THR A 104 -9.29 10.05 -10.46
C THR A 104 -8.10 10.60 -11.24
N SER A 105 -8.01 10.29 -12.54
CA SER A 105 -7.00 10.86 -13.43
C SER A 105 -7.04 12.40 -13.48
N GLN A 106 -8.22 13.00 -13.25
CA GLN A 106 -8.42 14.45 -13.24
C GLN A 106 -8.23 15.08 -11.86
N SER A 107 -8.05 14.27 -10.81
CA SER A 107 -7.74 14.82 -9.49
C SER A 107 -6.42 15.59 -9.53
N THR A 108 -6.42 16.77 -8.93
CA THR A 108 -5.23 17.59 -8.76
C THR A 108 -4.25 16.92 -7.82
N MET A 109 -2.96 17.20 -7.95
CA MET A 109 -1.95 16.68 -7.04
C MET A 109 -2.22 17.08 -5.58
N ALA A 110 -2.82 18.26 -5.34
CA ALA A 110 -3.28 18.66 -4.01
C ALA A 110 -4.33 17.69 -3.44
N GLU A 111 -5.39 17.39 -4.20
CA GLU A 111 -6.43 16.44 -3.78
C GLU A 111 -5.87 15.01 -3.60
N VAL A 112 -4.93 14.61 -4.45
CA VAL A 112 -4.24 13.31 -4.35
C VAL A 112 -3.48 13.21 -3.03
N LEU A 113 -2.69 14.23 -2.69
CA LEU A 113 -1.88 14.24 -1.48
C LEU A 113 -2.69 14.43 -0.20
N GLU A 114 -3.77 15.22 -0.26
CA GLU A 114 -4.72 15.38 0.85
C GLU A 114 -5.35 14.03 1.21
N LYS A 115 -5.76 13.27 0.19
CA LYS A 115 -6.43 12.00 0.37
C LYS A 115 -5.47 10.85 0.69
N TYR A 116 -4.29 10.87 0.08
CA TYR A 116 -3.25 9.86 0.23
C TYR A 116 -1.93 10.56 0.54
N PRO A 117 -1.65 10.86 1.82
CA PRO A 117 -0.41 11.54 2.22
C PRO A 117 0.86 10.79 1.77
N GLY A 118 0.81 9.46 1.63
CA GLY A 118 1.90 8.64 1.10
C GLY A 118 2.07 8.69 -0.43
N ALA A 119 1.18 9.35 -1.18
CA ALA A 119 1.18 9.31 -2.65
C ALA A 119 2.46 9.88 -3.25
N LYS A 120 3.04 10.94 -2.68
CA LYS A 120 4.30 11.51 -3.17
C LYS A 120 5.41 10.46 -3.17
N SER A 121 5.62 9.79 -2.04
CA SER A 121 6.67 8.79 -1.90
C SER A 121 6.36 7.54 -2.75
N ALA A 122 5.08 7.16 -2.86
CA ALA A 122 4.64 6.06 -3.72
C ALA A 122 4.94 6.32 -5.20
N LEU A 123 4.64 7.54 -5.67
CA LEU A 123 4.89 8.03 -7.01
C LEU A 123 6.39 8.10 -7.31
N PHE A 124 7.18 8.66 -6.38
CA PHE A 124 8.62 8.76 -6.54
C PHE A 124 9.30 7.39 -6.63
N ARG A 125 8.99 6.46 -5.71
CA ARG A 125 9.64 5.14 -5.63
C ARG A 125 9.51 4.30 -6.89
N ARG A 126 8.40 4.45 -7.61
CA ARG A 126 8.08 3.60 -8.77
C ARG A 126 8.21 4.33 -10.11
N TYR A 127 7.84 5.60 -10.15
CA TYR A 127 7.75 6.38 -11.39
C TYR A 127 8.70 7.58 -11.40
N HIS A 128 9.46 7.82 -10.33
CA HIS A 128 10.41 8.94 -10.20
C HIS A 128 9.75 10.32 -10.34
N VAL A 129 8.47 10.42 -9.97
CA VAL A 129 7.67 11.65 -10.00
C VAL A 129 7.77 12.37 -8.65
N GLY A 130 8.05 13.67 -8.64
CA GLY A 130 7.97 14.54 -7.46
C GLY A 130 9.15 14.51 -6.48
N GLY A 131 10.27 13.87 -6.83
CA GLY A 131 11.43 13.72 -5.93
C GLY A 131 12.63 14.66 -6.18
N CYS A 132 12.70 15.30 -7.34
CA CYS A 132 13.76 16.25 -7.72
C CYS A 132 13.16 17.53 -8.30
N SER A 133 13.97 18.59 -8.40
CA SER A 133 13.60 19.89 -9.00
C SER A 133 13.12 19.77 -10.46
N ASP A 134 13.62 18.77 -11.20
CA ASP A 134 13.30 18.57 -12.62
C ASP A 134 12.07 17.67 -12.86
N CYS A 135 11.61 16.97 -11.81
CA CYS A 135 10.43 16.10 -11.84
C CYS A 135 9.32 16.57 -10.89
N GLY A 136 9.35 17.86 -10.53
CA GLY A 136 8.32 18.51 -9.72
C GLY A 136 6.99 18.63 -10.46
N TYR A 137 5.93 18.73 -9.69
CA TYR A 137 4.58 19.04 -10.14
C TYR A 137 4.03 20.20 -9.32
N GLU A 138 3.14 20.98 -9.92
CA GLU A 138 2.40 21.99 -9.18
C GLU A 138 1.20 21.34 -8.45
N PRO A 139 0.76 21.84 -7.28
CA PRO A 139 -0.40 21.31 -6.58
C PRO A 139 -1.68 21.30 -7.43
N THR A 140 -1.76 22.20 -8.42
CA THR A 140 -2.88 22.32 -9.36
C THR A 140 -2.77 21.42 -10.60
N ASP A 141 -1.61 20.80 -10.85
CA ASP A 141 -1.46 19.85 -11.95
C ASP A 141 -2.37 18.63 -11.69
N THR A 142 -3.04 18.11 -12.73
CA THR A 142 -3.79 16.86 -12.62
C THR A 142 -2.85 15.66 -12.62
N LEU A 143 -3.25 14.57 -11.96
CA LEU A 143 -2.48 13.32 -11.93
C LEU A 143 -2.13 12.85 -13.35
N GLU A 144 -3.09 12.88 -14.29
CA GLU A 144 -2.84 12.53 -15.69
C GLU A 144 -1.79 13.45 -16.34
N ALA A 145 -1.86 14.76 -16.12
CA ALA A 145 -0.92 15.71 -16.70
C ALA A 145 0.50 15.48 -16.18
N VAL A 146 0.65 15.22 -14.87
CA VAL A 146 1.93 14.87 -14.26
C VAL A 146 2.47 13.58 -14.87
N LEU A 147 1.68 12.51 -14.87
CA LEU A 147 2.11 11.21 -15.38
C LEU A 147 2.51 11.24 -16.86
N ARG A 148 1.79 12.04 -17.67
CA ARG A 148 2.13 12.25 -19.08
C ARG A 148 3.50 12.92 -19.26
N LYS A 149 3.85 13.91 -18.44
CA LYS A 149 5.19 14.54 -18.46
C LYS A 149 6.31 13.52 -18.18
N HIS A 150 5.98 12.43 -17.47
CA HIS A 150 6.89 11.36 -17.10
C HIS A 150 6.79 10.09 -17.97
N ASN A 151 6.11 10.15 -19.12
CA ASN A 151 5.88 9.00 -20.01
C ASN A 151 5.18 7.80 -19.33
N VAL A 152 4.40 8.06 -18.28
CA VAL A 152 3.57 7.05 -17.62
C VAL A 152 2.17 7.12 -18.21
N LEU A 153 1.77 6.05 -18.91
CA LEU A 153 0.54 6.03 -19.72
C LEU A 153 -0.63 5.32 -19.03
N ASP A 154 -0.36 4.49 -18.03
CA ASP A 154 -1.38 3.73 -17.31
C ASP A 154 -1.75 4.42 -15.99
N VAL A 155 -2.58 5.45 -16.08
CA VAL A 155 -3.00 6.27 -14.93
C VAL A 155 -3.75 5.43 -13.89
N GLU A 156 -4.54 4.46 -14.35
CA GLU A 156 -5.30 3.56 -13.49
C GLU A 156 -4.38 2.66 -12.65
N GLU A 157 -3.26 2.21 -13.22
CA GLU A 157 -2.25 1.45 -12.49
C GLU A 157 -1.54 2.29 -11.44
N VAL A 158 -1.27 3.56 -11.74
CA VAL A 158 -0.70 4.50 -10.76
C VAL A 158 -1.66 4.74 -9.60
N ILE A 159 -2.95 4.97 -9.88
CA ILE A 159 -3.96 5.16 -8.83
C ILE A 159 -3.99 3.94 -7.90
N ARG A 160 -4.03 2.73 -8.47
CA ARG A 160 -3.97 1.49 -7.67
C ARG A 160 -2.67 1.35 -6.87
N HIS A 161 -1.54 1.76 -7.44
CA HIS A 161 -0.26 1.74 -6.73
C HIS A 161 -0.25 2.71 -5.53
N ILE A 162 -0.84 3.90 -5.69
CA ILE A 162 -1.03 4.87 -4.60
C ILE A 162 -1.92 4.27 -3.51
N GLU A 163 -3.09 3.74 -3.88
CA GLU A 163 -4.04 3.13 -2.95
C GLU A 163 -3.40 1.98 -2.15
N ARG A 164 -2.73 1.05 -2.84
CA ARG A 164 -2.02 -0.07 -2.21
C ARG A 164 -0.91 0.40 -1.28
N SER A 165 -0.17 1.45 -1.68
CA SER A 165 0.88 2.02 -0.83
C SER A 165 0.30 2.62 0.44
N GLU A 166 -0.88 3.24 0.38
CA GLU A 166 -1.54 3.81 1.56
C GLU A 166 -2.02 2.71 2.50
N GLU A 167 -2.60 1.62 1.97
CA GLU A 167 -2.99 0.47 2.81
C GLU A 167 -1.80 -0.15 3.54
N LEU A 168 -0.65 -0.24 2.89
CA LEU A 168 0.59 -0.71 3.51
C LEU A 168 1.09 0.28 4.57
N ASN A 169 1.08 1.58 4.27
CA ASN A 169 1.47 2.63 5.20
C ASN A 169 0.56 2.66 6.44
N ALA A 170 -0.74 2.46 6.27
CA ALA A 170 -1.70 2.42 7.38
C ALA A 170 -1.38 1.29 8.38
N LYS A 171 -0.89 0.15 7.89
CA LYS A 171 -0.52 -1.00 8.75
C LYS A 171 0.70 -0.74 9.62
N ILE A 172 1.56 0.21 9.25
CA ILE A 172 2.79 0.53 9.99
C ILE A 172 2.64 1.80 10.83
N ARG A 173 1.43 2.34 11.00
CA ARG A 173 1.18 3.48 11.90
C ARG A 173 0.82 3.00 13.30
N ILE A 174 1.24 3.78 14.30
CA ILE A 174 0.87 3.58 15.70
C ILE A 174 0.36 4.89 16.32
N ALA A 175 -0.80 4.83 16.98
CA ALA A 175 -1.35 5.99 17.68
C ALA A 175 -0.55 6.32 18.95
N PRO A 176 -0.50 7.60 19.39
CA PRO A 176 0.25 8.02 20.57
C PRO A 176 -0.05 7.19 21.84
N LYS A 177 -1.33 6.91 22.10
CA LYS A 177 -1.76 6.13 23.27
C LYS A 177 -1.27 4.69 23.23
N GLU A 178 -1.25 4.07 22.06
CA GLU A 178 -0.74 2.70 21.90
C GLU A 178 0.79 2.68 22.03
N LEU A 179 1.49 3.70 21.50
CA LEU A 179 2.92 3.83 21.72
C LEU A 179 3.24 4.00 23.22
N LYS A 180 2.49 4.81 23.96
CA LYS A 180 2.68 4.97 25.41
C LYS A 180 2.56 3.63 26.15
N LYS A 181 1.55 2.82 25.83
CA LYS A 181 1.40 1.47 26.38
C LYS A 181 2.60 0.58 26.08
N LEU A 182 3.16 0.67 24.86
CA LEU A 182 4.34 -0.10 24.49
C LEU A 182 5.60 0.36 25.25
N LEU A 183 5.76 1.67 25.44
CA LEU A 183 6.89 2.24 26.18
C LEU A 183 6.83 1.90 27.67
N ASP A 184 5.62 1.83 28.25
CA ASP A 184 5.41 1.42 29.65
C ASP A 184 5.46 -0.11 29.85
N GLY A 185 5.55 -0.86 28.76
CA GLY A 185 5.56 -2.32 28.76
C GLY A 185 6.93 -2.90 29.17
N PRO A 186 7.00 -4.23 29.38
CA PRO A 186 8.22 -4.91 29.82
C PRO A 186 9.33 -4.96 28.75
N LYS A 187 8.98 -4.76 27.48
CA LYS A 187 9.91 -4.76 26.34
C LYS A 187 9.59 -3.56 25.44
N PRO A 188 10.01 -2.34 25.82
CA PRO A 188 9.75 -1.15 25.04
C PRO A 188 10.45 -1.22 23.67
N PRO A 189 9.87 -0.62 22.63
CA PRO A 189 10.51 -0.52 21.33
C PRO A 189 11.74 0.40 21.37
N ARG A 190 12.61 0.27 20.36
CA ARG A 190 13.60 1.32 20.07
C ARG A 190 12.88 2.52 19.47
N LEU A 191 12.79 3.60 20.24
CA LEU A 191 12.15 4.84 19.82
C LEU A 191 13.17 5.74 19.12
N LEU A 192 12.93 6.04 17.85
CA LEU A 192 13.85 6.76 16.97
C LEU A 192 13.25 8.07 16.50
N ASP A 193 14.02 9.15 16.63
CA ASP A 193 13.65 10.46 16.16
C ASP A 193 14.36 10.77 14.85
N VAL A 194 13.60 11.01 13.78
CA VAL A 194 14.14 11.34 12.45
C VAL A 194 14.03 12.84 12.12
N ARG A 195 13.84 13.69 13.13
CA ARG A 195 13.88 15.15 12.99
C ARG A 195 15.32 15.65 12.88
N THR A 196 15.47 16.95 12.64
CA THR A 196 16.80 17.58 12.61
C THR A 196 17.37 17.73 14.03
N PRO A 197 18.70 17.89 14.19
CA PRO A 197 19.31 18.17 15.48
C PRO A 197 18.74 19.42 16.16
N GLU A 198 18.39 20.46 15.40
CA GLU A 198 17.80 21.69 15.95
C GLU A 198 16.42 21.42 16.55
N GLU A 199 15.59 20.63 15.87
CA GLU A 199 14.27 20.20 16.38
C GLU A 199 14.40 19.29 17.62
N TRP A 200 15.46 18.48 17.69
CA TRP A 200 15.77 17.60 18.82
C TRP A 200 16.11 18.38 20.09
N GLU A 201 16.86 19.49 19.96
CA GLU A 201 17.24 20.34 21.09
C GLU A 201 16.04 21.13 21.67
N ILE A 202 15.00 21.41 20.88
CA ILE A 202 13.78 22.09 21.36
C ILE A 202 13.01 21.20 22.34
N GLY A 203 12.95 19.90 22.07
CA GLY A 203 12.20 18.94 22.88
C GLY A 203 12.18 17.57 22.22
N ARG A 204 12.04 16.52 23.02
CA ARG A 204 12.09 15.12 22.57
C ARG A 204 11.21 14.24 23.45
N ILE A 205 10.80 13.09 22.91
CA ILE A 205 10.12 12.07 23.70
C ILE A 205 11.17 11.34 24.56
N GLU A 206 10.87 11.14 25.84
CA GLU A 206 11.77 10.45 26.76
C GLU A 206 12.10 9.03 26.25
N GLY A 207 13.38 8.65 26.34
CA GLY A 207 13.87 7.36 25.84
C GLY A 207 14.10 7.29 24.32
N ALA A 208 13.81 8.35 23.57
CA ALA A 208 14.13 8.42 22.15
C ALA A 208 15.64 8.50 21.88
N THR A 209 16.06 8.08 20.69
CA THR A 209 17.41 8.31 20.14
C THR A 209 17.31 9.05 18.81
N LEU A 210 18.07 10.14 18.66
CA LEU A 210 18.15 10.88 17.39
C LEU A 210 18.86 10.03 16.33
N VAL A 211 18.27 9.91 15.15
CA VAL A 211 18.85 9.20 14.02
C VAL A 211 19.81 10.12 13.28
N ASP A 212 21.10 9.85 13.42
CA ASP A 212 22.15 10.45 12.61
C ASP A 212 22.63 9.51 11.49
N HIS A 213 23.62 9.95 10.72
CA HIS A 213 24.17 9.14 9.64
C HIS A 213 24.78 7.82 10.15
N ALA A 214 25.50 7.85 11.27
CA ALA A 214 26.15 6.66 11.82
C ALA A 214 25.12 5.62 12.28
N LEU A 215 24.08 6.06 13.00
CA LEU A 215 23.00 5.21 13.46
C LEU A 215 22.19 4.66 12.29
N SER A 216 21.95 5.46 11.24
CA SER A 216 21.25 4.96 10.05
C SER A 216 22.01 3.81 9.37
N GLN A 217 23.34 3.90 9.25
CA GLN A 217 24.18 2.81 8.74
C GLN A 217 24.16 1.60 9.67
N GLU A 218 24.27 1.83 10.99
CA GLU A 218 24.24 0.76 11.99
C GLU A 218 22.94 -0.03 11.96
N ILE A 219 21.79 0.67 11.88
CA ILE A 219 20.47 0.04 11.77
C ILE A 219 20.48 -0.91 10.57
N MET A 220 20.92 -0.42 9.41
CA MET A 220 20.88 -1.20 8.17
C MET A 220 21.76 -2.45 8.20
N GLU A 221 22.97 -2.33 8.75
CA GLU A 221 23.99 -3.37 8.71
C GLU A 221 23.90 -4.37 9.87
N LYS A 222 23.54 -3.90 11.08
CA LYS A 222 23.75 -4.66 12.32
C LYS A 222 22.47 -5.02 13.05
N TRP A 223 21.38 -4.27 12.88
CA TRP A 223 20.18 -4.52 13.68
C TRP A 223 19.40 -5.73 13.19
N PRO A 224 18.84 -6.55 14.11
CA PRO A 224 17.95 -7.65 13.75
C PRO A 224 16.73 -7.15 12.96
N LYS A 225 16.32 -7.90 11.94
CA LYS A 225 15.18 -7.52 11.09
C LYS A 225 13.83 -7.61 11.80
N ASP A 226 13.75 -8.36 12.90
CA ASP A 226 12.56 -8.48 13.75
C ASP A 226 12.56 -7.52 14.96
N GLU A 227 13.60 -6.71 15.11
CA GLU A 227 13.71 -5.70 16.17
C GLU A 227 12.52 -4.74 16.14
N ARG A 228 11.95 -4.43 17.32
CA ARG A 228 10.79 -3.55 17.40
C ARG A 228 11.24 -2.10 17.36
N ILE A 229 10.97 -1.42 16.26
CA ILE A 229 11.39 -0.04 16.02
C ILE A 229 10.15 0.84 15.89
N VAL A 230 10.14 1.98 16.58
CA VAL A 230 9.14 3.03 16.38
C VAL A 230 9.86 4.31 16.00
N LEU A 231 9.54 4.87 14.83
CA LEU A 231 10.09 6.15 14.38
C LEU A 231 9.07 7.26 14.59
N TYR A 232 9.53 8.46 14.89
CA TYR A 232 8.69 9.65 14.89
C TYR A 232 9.42 10.85 14.30
N CYS A 233 8.64 11.79 13.77
CA CYS A 233 9.12 13.09 13.37
C CYS A 233 8.23 14.19 13.97
N HIS A 234 8.19 15.38 13.37
CA HIS A 234 7.35 16.47 13.87
C HIS A 234 5.84 16.14 13.80
N VAL A 235 5.34 15.75 12.61
CA VAL A 235 3.91 15.48 12.34
C VAL A 235 3.60 14.09 11.78
N GLY A 236 4.61 13.23 11.65
CA GLY A 236 4.45 11.82 11.24
C GLY A 236 4.84 11.50 9.79
N GLU A 237 5.01 12.49 8.91
CA GLU A 237 5.31 12.26 7.49
C GLU A 237 6.72 11.67 7.26
N ARG A 238 7.78 12.36 7.72
CA ARG A 238 9.17 11.89 7.58
C ARG A 238 9.40 10.52 8.24
N SER A 239 8.77 10.27 9.38
CA SER A 239 8.89 8.98 10.07
C SER A 239 8.17 7.86 9.35
N LEU A 240 7.05 8.14 8.68
CA LEU A 240 6.36 7.15 7.87
C LEU A 240 7.21 6.75 6.67
N GLU A 241 7.85 7.72 6.00
CA GLU A 241 8.78 7.43 4.90
C GLU A 241 9.95 6.55 5.34
N ALA A 242 10.56 6.89 6.49
CA ALA A 242 11.66 6.13 7.08
C ALA A 242 11.21 4.72 7.51
N ALA A 243 10.02 4.58 8.09
CA ALA A 243 9.45 3.28 8.44
C ALA A 243 9.21 2.42 7.20
N SER A 244 8.57 2.96 6.16
CA SER A 244 8.36 2.26 4.90
C SER A 244 9.66 1.91 4.18
N PHE A 245 10.73 2.70 4.37
CA PHE A 245 12.06 2.36 3.86
C PHE A 245 12.64 1.14 4.57
N LEU A 246 12.60 1.08 5.90
CA LEU A 246 13.07 -0.08 6.66
C LEU A 246 12.26 -1.34 6.34
N VAL A 247 10.93 -1.24 6.24
CA VAL A 247 10.09 -2.36 5.82
C VAL A 247 10.48 -2.88 4.43
N GLY A 248 10.75 -1.97 3.48
CA GLY A 248 11.27 -2.33 2.16
C GLY A 248 12.64 -3.05 2.18
N HIS A 249 13.41 -2.92 3.27
CA HIS A 249 14.69 -3.60 3.49
C HIS A 249 14.57 -4.80 4.45
N GLY A 250 13.36 -5.35 4.58
CA GLY A 250 13.10 -6.61 5.27
C GLY A 250 12.88 -6.49 6.77
N PHE A 251 12.82 -5.28 7.34
CA PHE A 251 12.45 -5.14 8.74
C PHE A 251 10.96 -5.41 8.94
N SER A 252 10.61 -6.35 9.82
CA SER A 252 9.25 -6.87 9.97
C SER A 252 8.44 -6.23 11.09
N ASN A 253 9.06 -5.40 11.94
CA ASN A 253 8.46 -4.88 13.17
C ASN A 253 8.77 -3.38 13.35
N VAL A 254 8.46 -2.60 12.31
CA VAL A 254 8.70 -1.16 12.25
C VAL A 254 7.39 -0.41 12.22
N LEU A 255 7.26 0.61 13.06
CA LEU A 255 6.09 1.48 13.14
C LEU A 255 6.49 2.95 13.06
N SER A 256 5.60 3.80 12.57
CA SER A 256 5.69 5.25 12.63
C SER A 256 4.65 5.80 13.59
N LEU A 257 5.06 6.68 14.51
CA LEU A 257 4.14 7.42 15.36
C LEU A 257 3.26 8.33 14.51
N ASP A 258 1.96 8.07 14.55
CA ASP A 258 0.96 8.86 13.85
C ASP A 258 0.84 10.26 14.48
N GLY A 259 0.83 11.30 13.64
CA GLY A 259 0.82 12.69 14.09
C GLY A 259 2.13 13.20 14.74
N GLY A 260 3.17 12.35 14.83
CA GLY A 260 4.49 12.72 15.31
C GLY A 260 4.52 13.23 16.76
N ILE A 261 5.58 13.99 17.10
CA ILE A 261 5.76 14.58 18.43
C ILE A 261 4.70 15.64 18.76
N ASP A 262 4.10 16.29 17.75
CA ASP A 262 3.02 17.26 17.97
C ASP A 262 1.77 16.57 18.54
N ALA A 263 1.37 15.42 17.99
CA ALA A 263 0.27 14.62 18.54
C ALA A 263 0.63 14.04 19.91
N TRP A 264 1.86 13.56 20.09
CA TRP A 264 2.35 13.10 21.40
C TRP A 264 2.22 14.17 22.49
N SER A 265 2.62 15.40 22.20
CA SER A 265 2.55 16.50 23.15
C SER A 265 1.11 16.85 23.54
N LYS A 266 0.18 16.81 22.59
CA LYS A 266 -1.25 17.08 22.85
C LYS A 266 -1.92 15.98 23.68
N GLU A 267 -1.62 14.73 23.38
CA GLU A 267 -2.41 13.60 23.85
C GLU A 267 -1.80 12.85 25.04
N ILE A 268 -0.47 12.87 25.18
CA ILE A 268 0.26 12.02 26.13
C ILE A 268 1.06 12.84 27.12
N ASP A 269 1.88 13.79 26.65
CA ASP A 269 2.78 14.55 27.51
C ASP A 269 2.85 16.03 27.10
N GLN A 270 2.01 16.85 27.75
CA GLN A 270 1.96 18.30 27.55
C GLN A 270 3.24 19.03 28.04
N GLY A 271 4.14 18.33 28.73
CA GLY A 271 5.46 18.85 29.10
C GLY A 271 6.43 18.91 27.93
N VAL A 272 6.19 18.15 26.85
CA VAL A 272 6.98 18.21 25.63
C VAL A 272 6.66 19.49 24.86
N PRO A 273 7.63 20.40 24.63
CA PRO A 273 7.38 21.66 23.92
C PRO A 273 6.85 21.46 22.50
N ARG A 274 5.90 22.31 22.11
CA ARG A 274 5.37 22.41 20.74
C ARG A 274 5.95 23.63 20.07
N TYR A 275 6.23 23.54 18.77
CA TYR A 275 6.83 24.59 17.96
C TYR A 275 6.23 24.59 16.55
#